data_AF-A0A920TTS7-F1
#
_entry.id   AF-A0A920TTS7-F1
#
_cell.length_a   1.000
_cell.length_b   1.000
_cell.length_c   1.000
_cell.angle_alpha   90.00
_cell.angle_beta   90.00
_cell.angle_gamma   90.00
#
_symmetry.space_group_name_H-M   'P 1'
#
loop_
_entity.id
_entity.type
_entity.pdbx_description
1 polymer ?
#
loop_
_entity_poly.entity_id
_entity_poly.type
_entity_poly.pdbx_seq_one_letter_code
_entity_poly.pdbx_strand_id
1 'polypeptide(L)'
;MPFAAADSSFMSHARFTSCDLEEPHYHFETDEIKIIGGNVLVARPVRLYFADVPVAWLPFVAQSLSQGRSSGILTPRFSVNDIVRTSGRYRRRVSNIGFYWAMSDYSDALMALDWFSQNFLSVTSSLRYSFNSQFLDGDLTFRRYWRANGSTELALDTRHNWDLDERTQLRASGRYASSNDFIRENSFNPAEVTQSIDSEGGINRRFNWGTASVGANRKQYLSDDRTEWTLPSANLSLSTITLFRNASSDARFYNNMTWSGSASFTRRTLDRVQPDVFNFSQANTETTTGSVRSTLSLGNLSLAQSVQLRQSGTLGVPEALLVMHESETPALITGSPVQDIMDSDLTWQSSVSYQQKLIGSTTITPRLAMSGNMFRPDTSAVASSLVSAPARVSFGGALKTDIYGFYGGLAALKQSVINYHLLSSTSGVLLQPLLNFNNSF
;
A
#
# COMPACT_ATOMS: atom_id res chain seq x y z
N MET A 1 -35.15 -39.57 -35.69
CA MET A 1 -34.74 -39.15 -34.33
C MET A 1 -33.32 -38.62 -34.41
N PRO A 2 -33.06 -37.30 -34.22
CA PRO A 2 -31.69 -36.81 -34.33
C PRO A 2 -31.01 -36.72 -32.95
N PHE A 3 -29.85 -37.35 -32.86
CA PHE A 3 -28.72 -37.07 -31.96
C PHE A 3 -29.03 -36.88 -30.46
N ALA A 4 -29.25 -37.99 -29.76
CA ALA A 4 -28.82 -38.08 -28.36
C ALA A 4 -27.30 -38.29 -28.37
N ALA A 5 -26.53 -37.41 -27.71
CA ALA A 5 -25.11 -37.63 -27.48
C ALA A 5 -24.92 -38.99 -26.77
N ALA A 6 -23.88 -39.74 -27.15
CA ALA A 6 -23.68 -41.16 -26.82
C ALA A 6 -23.62 -41.50 -25.32
N ASP A 7 -23.69 -40.50 -24.44
CA ASP A 7 -23.56 -40.63 -22.99
C ASP A 7 -24.58 -39.75 -22.26
N SER A 8 -25.81 -39.67 -22.81
CA SER A 8 -26.90 -38.90 -22.21
C SER A 8 -27.94 -39.78 -21.55
N SER A 9 -28.25 -39.50 -20.28
CA SER A 9 -29.28 -40.18 -19.49
C SER A 9 -30.50 -39.26 -19.34
N PHE A 10 -31.70 -39.82 -19.42
CA PHE A 10 -32.95 -39.08 -19.28
C PHE A 10 -33.75 -39.67 -18.12
N MET A 11 -34.37 -38.81 -17.32
CA MET A 11 -35.22 -39.19 -16.20
C MET A 11 -36.51 -38.37 -16.26
N SER A 12 -37.63 -38.95 -15.83
CA SER A 12 -38.91 -38.24 -15.74
C SER A 12 -39.45 -38.30 -14.32
N HIS A 13 -40.19 -37.27 -13.91
CA HIS A 13 -40.81 -37.14 -12.58
C HIS A 13 -39.81 -37.38 -11.43
N ALA A 14 -38.70 -36.64 -11.46
CA ALA A 14 -37.63 -36.80 -10.50
C ALA A 14 -37.72 -35.77 -9.38
N ARG A 15 -37.33 -36.19 -8.18
CA ARG A 15 -37.09 -35.31 -7.02
C ARG A 15 -35.63 -35.35 -6.65
N PHE A 16 -35.02 -34.18 -6.44
CA PHE A 16 -33.61 -34.08 -6.07
C PHE A 16 -33.39 -32.98 -5.03
N THR A 17 -32.41 -33.20 -4.15
CA THR A 17 -31.99 -32.29 -3.08
C THR A 17 -30.50 -32.50 -2.80
N SER A 18 -29.87 -31.54 -2.14
CA SER A 18 -28.51 -31.71 -1.60
C SER A 18 -28.51 -31.82 -0.06
N CYS A 19 -29.68 -32.08 0.54
CA CYS A 19 -29.84 -32.34 1.95
C CYS A 19 -29.93 -33.85 2.18
N ASP A 20 -29.06 -34.40 3.02
CA ASP A 20 -28.95 -35.85 3.24
C ASP A 20 -29.91 -36.38 4.33
N LEU A 21 -30.86 -35.55 4.79
CA LEU A 21 -31.84 -35.94 5.80
C LEU A 21 -32.98 -36.77 5.18
N GLU A 22 -33.56 -37.67 5.97
CA GLU A 22 -34.72 -38.50 5.60
C GLU A 22 -35.91 -37.62 5.14
N GLU A 23 -36.17 -36.54 5.88
CA GLU A 23 -37.06 -35.46 5.48
C GLU A 23 -36.23 -34.24 5.09
N PRO A 24 -36.01 -33.99 3.79
CA PRO A 24 -35.16 -32.89 3.36
C PRO A 24 -35.85 -31.55 3.59
N HIS A 25 -35.11 -30.57 4.11
CA HIS A 25 -35.64 -29.22 4.34
C HIS A 25 -36.16 -28.56 3.04
N TYR A 26 -35.60 -28.93 1.90
CA TYR A 26 -36.05 -28.52 0.59
C TYR A 26 -35.79 -29.61 -0.44
N HIS A 27 -36.61 -29.65 -1.49
CA HIS A 27 -36.38 -30.51 -2.64
C HIS A 27 -36.89 -29.84 -3.93
N PHE A 28 -36.29 -30.19 -5.05
CA PHE A 28 -36.73 -29.80 -6.37
C PHE A 28 -37.46 -30.97 -7.01
N GLU A 29 -38.66 -30.73 -7.55
CA GLU A 29 -39.44 -31.69 -8.31
C GLU A 29 -39.50 -31.25 -9.78
N THR A 30 -39.31 -32.18 -10.70
CA THR A 30 -39.28 -31.86 -12.14
C THR A 30 -39.85 -32.97 -12.99
N ASP A 31 -40.50 -32.59 -14.09
CA ASP A 31 -41.16 -33.54 -14.98
C ASP A 31 -40.14 -34.20 -15.95
N GLU A 32 -39.09 -33.48 -16.37
CA GLU A 32 -38.03 -33.97 -17.26
C GLU A 32 -36.62 -33.60 -16.76
N ILE A 33 -35.70 -34.56 -16.70
CA ILE A 33 -34.26 -34.35 -16.52
C ILE A 33 -33.50 -34.96 -17.70
N LYS A 34 -32.52 -34.22 -18.21
CA LYS A 34 -31.51 -34.70 -19.14
C LYS A 34 -30.12 -34.50 -18.54
N ILE A 35 -29.39 -35.59 -18.35
CA ILE A 35 -27.98 -35.58 -17.98
C ILE A 35 -27.17 -35.81 -19.25
N ILE A 36 -26.22 -34.93 -19.55
CA ILE A 36 -25.39 -34.98 -20.75
C ILE A 36 -23.95 -35.29 -20.33
N GLY A 37 -23.45 -36.48 -20.70
CA GLY A 37 -22.06 -36.92 -20.52
C GLY A 37 -21.59 -36.91 -19.08
N GLY A 38 -22.49 -37.15 -18.11
CA GLY A 38 -22.19 -37.07 -16.67
C GLY A 38 -21.77 -35.68 -16.17
N ASN A 39 -21.75 -34.65 -17.02
CA ASN A 39 -21.14 -33.35 -16.74
C ASN A 39 -22.17 -32.25 -16.52
N VAL A 40 -23.34 -32.32 -17.16
CA VAL A 40 -24.38 -31.29 -17.05
C VAL A 40 -25.73 -31.96 -16.88
N LEU A 41 -26.46 -31.54 -15.85
CA LEU A 41 -27.85 -31.90 -15.60
C LEU A 41 -28.75 -30.72 -15.98
N VAL A 42 -29.74 -30.95 -16.83
CA VAL A 42 -30.77 -29.97 -17.19
C VAL A 42 -32.14 -30.54 -16.81
N ALA A 43 -32.83 -29.89 -15.88
CA ALA A 43 -34.16 -30.23 -15.40
C ALA A 43 -35.20 -29.21 -15.88
N ARG A 44 -36.39 -29.63 -16.32
CA ARG A 44 -37.48 -28.74 -16.74
C ARG A 44 -38.87 -29.42 -16.71
N PRO A 45 -39.94 -28.64 -16.52
CA PRO A 45 -39.99 -27.49 -15.60
C PRO A 45 -39.65 -27.97 -14.17
N VAL A 46 -39.19 -27.06 -13.31
CA VAL A 46 -38.75 -27.38 -11.93
C VAL A 46 -39.58 -26.62 -10.91
N ARG A 47 -40.09 -27.32 -9.90
CA ARG A 47 -40.80 -26.78 -8.73
C ARG A 47 -39.91 -26.95 -7.51
N LEU A 48 -39.57 -25.85 -6.83
CA LEU A 48 -38.84 -25.89 -5.55
C LEU A 48 -39.86 -25.94 -4.40
N TYR A 49 -39.71 -26.96 -3.55
CA TYR A 49 -40.48 -27.11 -2.31
C TYR A 49 -39.57 -26.91 -1.10
N PHE A 50 -40.10 -26.26 -0.07
CA PHE A 50 -39.55 -26.31 1.29
C PHE A 50 -40.49 -27.18 2.13
N ALA A 51 -39.98 -28.29 2.66
CA ALA A 51 -40.82 -29.42 3.08
C ALA A 51 -41.86 -29.74 1.98
N ASP A 52 -43.15 -29.56 2.24
CA ASP A 52 -44.25 -29.84 1.30
C ASP A 52 -44.86 -28.59 0.65
N VAL A 53 -44.30 -27.40 0.89
CA VAL A 53 -44.84 -26.13 0.37
C VAL A 53 -44.10 -25.72 -0.90
N PRO A 54 -44.78 -25.56 -2.06
CA PRO A 54 -44.14 -25.06 -3.27
C PRO A 54 -43.82 -23.57 -3.12
N VAL A 55 -42.55 -23.20 -3.29
CA VAL A 55 -42.05 -21.84 -3.08
C VAL A 55 -41.65 -21.16 -4.40
N ALA A 56 -41.14 -21.90 -5.38
CA ALA A 56 -40.77 -21.32 -6.67
C ALA A 56 -41.02 -22.29 -7.84
N TRP A 57 -41.32 -21.73 -9.01
CA TRP A 57 -41.40 -22.45 -10.28
C TRP A 57 -40.37 -21.86 -11.25
N LEU A 58 -39.52 -22.73 -11.80
CA LEU A 58 -38.46 -22.38 -12.73
C LEU A 58 -38.71 -23.11 -14.07
N PRO A 59 -38.63 -22.42 -15.21
CA PRO A 59 -38.86 -23.05 -16.51
C PRO A 59 -37.81 -24.12 -16.83
N PHE A 60 -36.58 -23.95 -16.34
CA PHE A 60 -35.54 -24.97 -16.34
C PHE A 60 -34.49 -24.66 -15.25
N VAL A 61 -33.74 -25.69 -14.83
CA VAL A 61 -32.54 -25.57 -14.00
C VAL A 61 -31.43 -26.34 -14.70
N ALA A 62 -30.28 -25.70 -14.92
CA ALA A 62 -29.09 -26.36 -15.43
C ALA A 62 -28.01 -26.33 -14.34
N GLN A 63 -27.49 -27.50 -13.97
CA GLN A 63 -26.45 -27.64 -12.96
C GLN A 63 -25.30 -28.47 -13.53
N SER A 64 -24.08 -27.99 -13.34
CA SER A 64 -22.89 -28.78 -13.67
C SER A 64 -22.68 -29.86 -12.63
N LEU A 65 -22.48 -31.10 -13.07
CA LEU A 65 -22.09 -32.26 -12.28
C LEU A 65 -20.57 -32.47 -12.29
N SER A 66 -19.83 -31.73 -13.14
CA SER A 66 -18.38 -31.85 -13.24
C SER A 66 -17.69 -31.36 -11.96
N GLN A 67 -16.77 -32.16 -11.43
CA GLN A 67 -15.87 -31.74 -10.35
C GLN A 67 -14.75 -30.86 -10.94
N GLY A 68 -14.62 -29.61 -10.48
CA GLY A 68 -13.57 -28.68 -10.92
C GLY A 68 -14.11 -27.34 -11.44
N ARG A 69 -13.24 -26.55 -12.09
CA ARG A 69 -13.59 -25.25 -12.70
C ARG A 69 -14.30 -25.49 -14.04
N SER A 70 -15.55 -25.09 -14.16
CA SER A 70 -16.33 -25.20 -15.40
C SER A 70 -17.06 -23.90 -15.70
N SER A 71 -17.11 -23.50 -16.98
CA SER A 71 -17.92 -22.36 -17.42
C SER A 71 -19.42 -22.65 -17.24
N GLY A 72 -20.21 -21.67 -16.84
CA GLY A 72 -21.63 -21.88 -16.58
C GLY A 72 -22.38 -20.63 -16.14
N ILE A 73 -23.71 -20.75 -16.11
CA ILE A 73 -24.58 -19.70 -15.58
C ILE A 73 -24.41 -19.66 -14.06
N LEU A 74 -24.26 -18.45 -13.52
CA LEU A 74 -24.19 -18.23 -12.08
C LEU A 74 -25.53 -18.56 -11.43
N THR A 75 -25.48 -19.23 -10.28
CA THR A 75 -26.70 -19.51 -9.52
C THR A 75 -27.26 -18.20 -8.97
N PRO A 76 -28.50 -17.83 -9.34
CA PRO A 76 -29.12 -16.61 -8.84
C PRO A 76 -29.35 -16.73 -7.34
N ARG A 77 -29.18 -15.62 -6.63
CA ARG A 77 -29.37 -15.52 -5.17
C ARG A 77 -30.52 -14.57 -4.88
N PHE A 78 -31.47 -15.05 -4.08
CA PHE A 78 -32.64 -14.33 -3.61
C PHE A 78 -32.59 -14.25 -2.08
N SER A 79 -33.02 -13.14 -1.48
CA SER A 79 -33.11 -13.05 -0.02
C SER A 79 -34.37 -13.77 0.48
N VAL A 80 -34.27 -14.55 1.56
CA VAL A 80 -35.43 -15.27 2.15
C VAL A 80 -36.56 -14.31 2.53
N ASN A 81 -36.22 -13.09 2.96
CA ASN A 81 -37.22 -12.08 3.26
C ASN A 81 -37.97 -11.56 2.01
N ASP A 82 -37.38 -11.67 0.80
CA ASP A 82 -38.03 -11.32 -0.48
C ASP A 82 -39.13 -12.31 -0.88
N ILE A 83 -39.06 -13.54 -0.36
CA ILE A 83 -39.92 -14.67 -0.73
C ILE A 83 -41.12 -14.78 0.22
N VAL A 84 -40.92 -14.51 1.52
CA VAL A 84 -41.92 -14.80 2.57
C VAL A 84 -42.88 -13.63 2.85
N ARG A 85 -42.57 -12.39 2.41
CA ARG A 85 -43.39 -11.20 2.73
C ARG A 85 -43.87 -10.45 1.49
N THR A 86 -45.17 -10.47 1.23
CA THR A 86 -45.84 -9.85 0.07
C THR A 86 -46.37 -8.42 0.33
N SER A 87 -45.80 -7.68 1.27
CA SER A 87 -46.24 -6.29 1.53
C SER A 87 -45.68 -5.31 0.47
N GLY A 88 -46.50 -4.40 -0.06
CA GLY A 88 -46.15 -3.45 -1.13
C GLY A 88 -45.02 -2.44 -0.85
N ARG A 89 -44.39 -2.48 0.33
CA ARG A 89 -43.21 -1.67 0.71
C ARG A 89 -41.89 -2.47 0.71
N TYR A 90 -41.92 -3.73 0.29
CA TYR A 90 -40.76 -4.63 0.40
C TYR A 90 -39.78 -4.48 -0.77
N ARG A 91 -38.49 -4.33 -0.46
CA ARG A 91 -37.43 -4.09 -1.44
C ARG A 91 -36.79 -5.42 -1.85
N ARG A 92 -37.11 -5.89 -3.06
CA ARG A 92 -36.62 -7.18 -3.59
C ARG A 92 -35.17 -7.08 -4.07
N ARG A 93 -34.36 -8.11 -3.81
CA ARG A 93 -33.00 -8.23 -4.34
C ARG A 93 -32.81 -9.55 -5.06
N VAL A 94 -32.44 -9.46 -6.33
CA VAL A 94 -31.95 -10.60 -7.10
C VAL A 94 -30.49 -10.34 -7.41
N SER A 95 -29.62 -11.25 -7.03
CA SER A 95 -28.18 -11.12 -7.22
C SER A 95 -27.61 -12.30 -7.97
N ASN A 96 -26.41 -12.14 -8.51
CA ASN A 96 -25.65 -13.20 -9.15
C ASN A 96 -26.32 -13.77 -10.43
N ILE A 97 -27.05 -12.93 -11.18
CA ILE A 97 -27.53 -13.31 -12.51
C ILE A 97 -26.39 -13.08 -13.49
N GLY A 98 -25.79 -14.13 -14.02
CA GLY A 98 -24.67 -13.93 -14.94
C GLY A 98 -24.01 -15.20 -15.42
N PHE A 99 -22.79 -15.06 -15.92
CA PHE A 99 -22.02 -16.15 -16.52
C PHE A 99 -20.59 -16.15 -15.97
N TYR A 100 -20.13 -17.33 -15.59
CA TYR A 100 -18.75 -17.61 -15.27
C TYR A 100 -18.09 -18.28 -16.48
N TRP A 101 -16.96 -17.73 -16.92
CA TRP A 101 -16.19 -18.22 -18.05
C TRP A 101 -14.80 -18.65 -17.58
N ALA A 102 -14.59 -19.97 -17.53
CA ALA A 102 -13.27 -20.56 -17.37
C ALA A 102 -12.56 -20.55 -18.73
N MET A 103 -11.73 -19.52 -18.97
CA MET A 103 -10.97 -19.37 -20.22
C MET A 103 -9.83 -20.39 -20.29
N SER A 104 -9.17 -20.66 -19.17
CA SER A 104 -8.13 -21.68 -19.02
C SER A 104 -8.03 -22.16 -17.56
N ASP A 105 -7.13 -23.10 -17.30
CA ASP A 105 -6.76 -23.53 -15.94
C ASP A 105 -6.12 -22.40 -15.13
N TYR A 106 -5.59 -21.38 -15.82
CA TYR A 106 -4.85 -20.26 -15.24
C TYR A 106 -5.65 -18.96 -15.23
N SER A 107 -6.78 -18.88 -15.95
CA SER A 107 -7.54 -17.64 -16.07
C SER A 107 -9.05 -17.86 -16.13
N ASP A 108 -9.79 -17.01 -15.43
CA ASP A 108 -11.24 -16.97 -15.48
C ASP A 108 -11.78 -15.54 -15.52
N ALA A 109 -12.99 -15.45 -16.05
CA ALA A 109 -13.80 -14.24 -16.05
C ALA A 109 -15.17 -14.55 -15.43
N LEU A 110 -15.71 -13.58 -14.70
CA LEU A 110 -17.06 -13.62 -14.17
C LEU A 110 -17.76 -12.34 -14.57
N MET A 111 -18.96 -12.46 -15.11
CA MET A 111 -19.85 -11.31 -15.31
C MET A 111 -21.17 -11.59 -14.59
N ALA A 112 -21.56 -10.72 -13.67
CA ALA A 112 -22.77 -10.86 -12.87
C ALA A 112 -23.55 -9.55 -12.85
N LEU A 113 -24.87 -9.68 -12.81
CA LEU A 113 -25.82 -8.60 -12.67
C LEU A 113 -26.56 -8.79 -11.34
N ASP A 114 -26.61 -7.72 -10.56
CA ASP A 114 -27.42 -7.65 -9.35
C ASP A 114 -28.46 -6.56 -9.52
N TRP A 115 -29.71 -6.87 -9.19
CA TRP A 115 -30.81 -5.93 -9.19
C TRP A 115 -31.38 -5.82 -7.78
N PHE A 116 -31.42 -4.60 -7.26
CA PHE A 116 -32.03 -4.27 -5.99
C PHE A 116 -33.10 -3.21 -6.21
N SER A 117 -34.36 -3.62 -6.05
CA SER A 117 -35.55 -2.79 -6.24
C SER A 117 -35.46 -1.46 -5.48
N GLN A 118 -35.73 -0.36 -6.18
CA GLN A 118 -35.67 1.02 -5.67
C GLN A 118 -34.32 1.39 -5.03
N ASN A 119 -33.24 0.67 -5.36
CA ASN A 119 -31.89 0.98 -4.88
C ASN A 119 -30.93 1.13 -6.06
N PHE A 120 -30.53 0.02 -6.68
CA PHE A 120 -29.60 0.01 -7.79
C PHE A 120 -29.74 -1.23 -8.68
N LEU A 121 -29.31 -1.08 -9.92
CA LEU A 121 -28.87 -2.16 -10.79
C LEU A 121 -27.34 -2.14 -10.80
N SER A 122 -26.67 -3.27 -10.71
CA SER A 122 -25.22 -3.33 -10.83
C SER A 122 -24.74 -4.41 -11.77
N VAL A 123 -23.62 -4.13 -12.43
CA VAL A 123 -22.87 -5.09 -13.23
C VAL A 123 -21.49 -5.24 -12.58
N THR A 124 -21.14 -6.48 -12.28
CA THR A 124 -19.87 -6.90 -11.72
C THR A 124 -19.13 -7.72 -12.77
N SER A 125 -17.93 -7.29 -13.12
CA SER A 125 -17.00 -8.04 -13.97
C SER A 125 -15.74 -8.35 -13.16
N SER A 126 -15.39 -9.62 -13.02
CA SER A 126 -14.17 -10.06 -12.34
C SER A 126 -13.30 -10.83 -13.32
N LEU A 127 -12.01 -10.59 -13.30
CA LEU A 127 -10.99 -11.29 -14.07
C LEU A 127 -9.94 -11.78 -13.09
N ARG A 128 -9.57 -13.05 -13.19
CA ARG A 128 -8.52 -13.67 -12.38
C ARG A 128 -7.53 -14.37 -13.30
N TYR A 129 -6.25 -14.24 -12.99
CA TYR A 129 -5.17 -14.88 -13.73
C TYR A 129 -4.05 -15.34 -12.80
N SER A 130 -3.42 -16.45 -13.16
CA SER A 130 -2.29 -17.07 -12.46
C SER A 130 -1.38 -17.76 -13.48
N PHE A 131 -0.54 -16.98 -14.15
CA PHE A 131 0.42 -17.48 -15.13
C PHE A 131 1.74 -17.84 -14.46
N ASN A 132 1.86 -19.09 -14.00
CA ASN A 132 3.03 -19.58 -13.27
C ASN A 132 4.35 -19.46 -14.07
N SER A 133 4.30 -19.61 -15.40
CA SER A 133 5.49 -19.48 -16.27
C SER A 133 6.06 -18.06 -16.34
N GLN A 134 5.24 -17.06 -16.02
CA GLN A 134 5.61 -15.65 -16.00
C GLN A 134 5.67 -15.08 -14.57
N PHE A 135 5.50 -15.95 -13.56
CA PHE A 135 5.35 -15.60 -12.13
C PHE A 135 4.40 -14.42 -11.92
N LEU A 136 3.28 -14.47 -12.64
CA LEU A 136 2.30 -13.40 -12.73
C LEU A 136 0.96 -13.89 -12.23
N ASP A 137 0.46 -13.29 -11.16
CA ASP A 137 -0.83 -13.61 -10.60
C ASP A 137 -1.58 -12.34 -10.19
N GLY A 138 -2.90 -12.40 -10.26
CA GLY A 138 -3.71 -11.27 -9.87
C GLY A 138 -5.18 -11.39 -10.21
N ASP A 139 -5.90 -10.39 -9.77
CA ASP A 139 -7.31 -10.23 -10.02
C ASP A 139 -7.67 -8.76 -10.26
N LEU A 140 -8.74 -8.57 -11.02
CA LEU A 140 -9.34 -7.28 -11.31
C LEU A 140 -10.85 -7.44 -11.23
N THR A 141 -11.48 -6.73 -10.32
CA THR A 141 -12.93 -6.70 -10.14
C THR A 141 -13.43 -5.28 -10.38
N PHE A 142 -14.21 -5.13 -11.44
CA PHE A 142 -14.88 -3.90 -11.83
C PHE A 142 -16.38 -4.01 -11.50
N ARG A 143 -16.94 -2.99 -10.83
CA ARG A 143 -18.34 -2.93 -10.45
C ARG A 143 -18.94 -1.59 -10.83
N ARG A 144 -19.98 -1.59 -11.65
CA ARG A 144 -20.73 -0.40 -12.04
C ARG A 144 -22.15 -0.49 -11.48
N TYR A 145 -22.61 0.57 -10.84
CA TYR A 145 -23.96 0.68 -10.29
C TYR A 145 -24.73 1.80 -10.99
N TRP A 146 -26.01 1.57 -11.26
CA TRP A 146 -26.99 2.55 -11.71
C TRP A 146 -28.05 2.66 -10.62
N ARG A 147 -28.09 3.79 -9.92
CA ARG A 147 -28.98 4.01 -8.78
C ARG A 147 -30.36 4.48 -9.23
N ALA A 148 -31.38 4.21 -8.43
CA ALA A 148 -32.76 4.57 -8.72
C ALA A 148 -32.99 6.10 -8.81
N ASN A 149 -32.12 6.89 -8.17
CA ASN A 149 -32.12 8.36 -8.26
C ASN A 149 -31.47 8.89 -9.56
N GLY A 150 -31.00 8.00 -10.45
CA GLY A 150 -30.33 8.36 -11.71
C GLY A 150 -28.82 8.51 -11.61
N SER A 151 -28.20 8.46 -10.42
CA SER A 151 -26.74 8.53 -10.30
C SER A 151 -26.07 7.21 -10.62
N THR A 152 -24.78 7.25 -10.94
CA THR A 152 -24.00 6.05 -11.26
C THR A 152 -22.76 5.96 -10.39
N GLU A 153 -22.46 4.78 -9.87
CA GLU A 153 -21.28 4.56 -9.04
C GLU A 153 -20.35 3.55 -9.67
N LEU A 154 -19.05 3.72 -9.45
CA LEU A 154 -17.98 2.84 -9.90
C LEU A 154 -17.19 2.36 -8.70
N ALA A 155 -16.96 1.06 -8.62
CA ALA A 155 -15.99 0.47 -7.72
C ALA A 155 -15.01 -0.42 -8.50
N LEU A 156 -13.73 -0.29 -8.20
CA LEU A 156 -12.66 -1.11 -8.75
C LEU A 156 -11.86 -1.69 -7.59
N ASP A 157 -11.56 -2.97 -7.67
CA ASP A 157 -10.68 -3.69 -6.75
C ASP A 157 -9.70 -4.50 -7.60
N THR A 158 -8.41 -4.42 -7.32
CA THR A 158 -7.40 -5.17 -8.06
C THR A 158 -6.25 -5.54 -7.15
N ARG A 159 -5.68 -6.71 -7.39
CA ARG A 159 -4.40 -7.13 -6.84
C ARG A 159 -3.58 -7.74 -7.95
N HIS A 160 -2.32 -7.37 -8.02
CA HIS A 160 -1.39 -7.78 -9.04
C HIS A 160 -0.04 -8.06 -8.39
N ASN A 161 0.45 -9.27 -8.59
CA ASN A 161 1.77 -9.70 -8.19
C ASN A 161 2.52 -10.17 -9.43
N TRP A 162 3.71 -9.63 -9.64
CA TRP A 162 4.56 -10.01 -10.75
C TRP A 162 6.02 -10.08 -10.33
N ASP A 163 6.56 -11.29 -10.29
CA ASP A 163 7.99 -11.53 -10.16
C ASP A 163 8.61 -11.57 -11.57
N LEU A 164 8.96 -10.39 -12.08
CA LEU A 164 9.56 -10.20 -13.43
C LEU A 164 10.83 -11.04 -13.62
N ASP A 165 11.62 -11.19 -12.55
CA ASP A 165 12.85 -11.99 -12.45
C ASP A 165 13.15 -12.24 -10.96
N GLU A 166 14.13 -13.09 -10.63
CA GLU A 166 14.57 -13.42 -9.25
C GLU A 166 14.96 -12.19 -8.41
N ARG A 167 15.20 -11.06 -9.08
CA ARG A 167 15.68 -9.81 -8.49
C ARG A 167 14.72 -8.65 -8.61
N THR A 168 13.61 -8.79 -9.35
CA THR A 168 12.69 -7.69 -9.62
C THR A 168 11.26 -8.13 -9.35
N GLN A 169 10.64 -7.52 -8.35
CA GLN A 169 9.25 -7.78 -7.97
C GLN A 169 8.42 -6.51 -8.18
N LEU A 170 7.23 -6.68 -8.76
CA LEU A 170 6.22 -5.64 -8.90
C LEU A 170 4.95 -6.09 -8.19
N ARG A 171 4.44 -5.22 -7.32
CA ARG A 171 3.20 -5.43 -6.57
C ARG A 171 2.31 -4.23 -6.81
N ALA A 172 1.05 -4.44 -7.15
CA ALA A 172 0.06 -3.39 -7.17
C ALA A 172 -1.23 -3.91 -6.53
N SER A 173 -1.78 -3.15 -5.60
CA SER A 173 -3.11 -3.40 -5.07
C SER A 173 -3.88 -2.09 -5.06
N GLY A 174 -5.12 -2.11 -5.51
CA GLY A 174 -5.88 -0.89 -5.71
C GLY A 174 -7.33 -1.11 -5.38
N ARG A 175 -7.88 -0.25 -4.53
CA ARG A 175 -9.31 -0.12 -4.35
C ARG A 175 -9.71 1.31 -4.68
N TYR A 176 -10.74 1.46 -5.49
CA TYR A 176 -11.30 2.74 -5.87
C TYR A 176 -12.81 2.67 -5.77
N ALA A 177 -13.43 3.73 -5.23
CA ALA A 177 -14.86 3.92 -5.22
C ALA A 177 -15.15 5.38 -5.61
N SER A 178 -16.13 5.60 -6.48
CA SER A 178 -16.54 6.94 -6.93
C SER A 178 -17.26 7.75 -5.84
N SER A 179 -18.02 7.08 -4.98
CA SER A 179 -18.75 7.71 -3.88
C SER A 179 -18.46 6.99 -2.58
N ASN A 180 -17.96 7.74 -1.60
CA ASN A 180 -17.79 7.24 -0.24
C ASN A 180 -19.15 6.94 0.39
N ASP A 181 -20.14 7.82 0.20
CA ASP A 181 -21.48 7.66 0.76
C ASP A 181 -22.17 6.39 0.29
N PHE A 182 -22.00 6.03 -0.99
CA PHE A 182 -22.54 4.78 -1.51
C PHE A 182 -21.97 3.54 -0.81
N ILE A 183 -20.66 3.53 -0.53
CA ILE A 183 -20.02 2.43 0.23
C ILE A 183 -20.57 2.38 1.66
N ARG A 184 -20.78 3.54 2.30
CA ARG A 184 -21.34 3.62 3.66
C ARG A 184 -22.80 3.15 3.72
N GLU A 185 -23.63 3.56 2.76
CA GLU A 185 -25.07 3.26 2.71
C GLU A 185 -25.39 1.81 2.34
N ASN A 186 -24.48 1.14 1.61
CA ASN A 186 -24.71 -0.21 1.10
C ASN A 186 -23.85 -1.29 1.77
N SER A 187 -22.94 -0.91 2.68
CA SER A 187 -22.21 -1.88 3.51
C SER A 187 -23.09 -2.37 4.67
N PHE A 188 -23.16 -3.70 4.81
CA PHE A 188 -23.80 -4.34 5.96
C PHE A 188 -22.83 -4.51 7.15
N ASN A 189 -21.55 -4.23 6.95
CA ASN A 189 -20.52 -4.37 7.96
C ASN A 189 -20.09 -2.99 8.50
N PRO A 190 -20.40 -2.64 9.76
CA PRO A 190 -20.05 -1.34 10.32
C PRO A 190 -18.53 -1.06 10.35
N ALA A 191 -17.69 -2.10 10.33
CA ALA A 191 -16.24 -1.93 10.22
C ALA A 191 -15.81 -1.44 8.82
N GLU A 192 -16.55 -1.76 7.77
CA GLU A 192 -16.24 -1.36 6.38
C GLU A 192 -16.58 0.12 6.12
N VAL A 193 -17.53 0.68 6.89
CA VAL A 193 -17.94 2.09 6.84
C VAL A 193 -16.88 3.04 7.41
N THR A 194 -16.01 2.54 8.30
CA THR A 194 -14.94 3.31 8.96
C THR A 194 -13.54 3.04 8.41
N GLN A 195 -13.43 2.14 7.43
CA GLN A 195 -12.16 1.77 6.82
C GLN A 195 -11.67 2.84 5.83
N SER A 196 -10.36 2.89 5.62
CA SER A 196 -9.77 3.61 4.48
C SER A 196 -9.84 2.77 3.22
N ILE A 197 -9.99 3.43 2.08
CA ILE A 197 -9.73 2.86 0.77
C ILE A 197 -8.25 3.09 0.46
N ASP A 198 -7.47 2.03 0.57
CA ASP A 198 -6.03 2.04 0.31
C ASP A 198 -5.74 1.52 -1.10
N SER A 199 -4.82 2.19 -1.79
CA SER A 199 -4.28 1.77 -3.08
C SER A 199 -2.77 1.97 -3.07
N GLU A 200 -2.03 0.91 -3.32
CA GLU A 200 -0.58 0.89 -3.27
C GLU A 200 -0.01 0.22 -4.52
N GLY A 201 1.15 0.69 -4.93
CA GLY A 201 1.89 0.09 -6.02
C GLY A 201 3.37 0.25 -5.76
N GLY A 202 4.16 -0.74 -6.15
CA GLY A 202 5.60 -0.67 -5.94
C GLY A 202 6.36 -1.63 -6.81
N ILE A 203 7.56 -1.22 -7.16
CA ILE A 203 8.57 -2.04 -7.80
C ILE A 203 9.81 -2.04 -6.91
N ASN A 204 10.35 -3.23 -6.66
CA ASN A 204 11.59 -3.40 -5.93
C ASN A 204 12.57 -4.22 -6.78
N ARG A 205 13.80 -3.74 -6.87
CA ARG A 205 14.87 -4.39 -7.63
C ARG A 205 16.15 -4.51 -6.80
N ARG A 206 16.67 -5.74 -6.74
CA ARG A 206 17.98 -6.05 -6.14
C ARG A 206 19.07 -6.04 -7.21
N PHE A 207 20.05 -5.18 -7.03
CA PHE A 207 21.27 -5.12 -7.83
C PHE A 207 22.44 -5.79 -7.08
N ASN A 208 23.55 -6.04 -7.78
CA ASN A 208 24.77 -6.53 -7.12
C ASN A 208 25.38 -5.51 -6.16
N TRP A 209 25.14 -4.22 -6.41
CA TRP A 209 25.69 -3.11 -5.61
C TRP A 209 24.72 -2.63 -4.52
N GLY A 210 23.45 -3.05 -4.54
CA GLY A 210 22.45 -2.52 -3.61
C GLY A 210 21.01 -2.88 -3.97
N THR A 211 20.06 -2.20 -3.35
CA THR A 211 18.62 -2.39 -3.61
C THR A 211 17.99 -1.04 -3.93
N ALA A 212 17.07 -1.03 -4.90
CA ALA A 212 16.26 0.13 -5.21
C ALA A 212 14.78 -0.24 -5.16
N SER A 213 13.97 0.56 -4.51
CA SER A 213 12.51 0.42 -4.49
C SER A 213 11.85 1.75 -4.81
N VAL A 214 10.80 1.71 -5.62
CA VAL A 214 9.93 2.85 -5.87
C VAL A 214 8.50 2.40 -5.64
N GLY A 215 7.73 3.18 -4.90
CA GLY A 215 6.34 2.91 -4.61
C GLY A 215 5.49 4.16 -4.60
N ALA A 216 4.19 3.94 -4.66
CA ALA A 216 3.14 4.92 -4.54
C ALA A 216 2.09 4.35 -3.59
N ASN A 217 1.56 5.20 -2.71
CA ASN A 217 0.42 4.85 -1.87
C ASN A 217 -0.61 5.98 -1.93
N ARG A 218 -1.88 5.62 -1.97
CA ARG A 218 -3.03 6.52 -1.91
C ARG A 218 -3.99 5.99 -0.87
N LYS A 219 -4.27 6.80 0.13
CA LYS A 219 -5.17 6.47 1.23
C LYS A 219 -6.33 7.45 1.25
N GLN A 220 -7.53 6.96 0.97
CA GLN A 220 -8.76 7.74 1.00
C GLN A 220 -9.55 7.37 2.26
N TYR A 221 -9.76 8.34 3.13
CA TYR A 221 -10.49 8.14 4.37
C TYR A 221 -11.98 8.28 4.09
N LEU A 222 -12.75 7.26 4.49
CA LEU A 222 -14.21 7.28 4.34
C LEU A 222 -14.89 8.13 5.41
N SER A 223 -14.22 8.63 6.45
CA SER A 223 -14.89 9.40 7.52
C SER A 223 -14.93 10.90 7.28
N ASP A 224 -13.85 11.46 6.72
CA ASP A 224 -13.59 12.91 6.60
C ASP A 224 -13.27 13.34 5.15
N ASP A 225 -13.54 12.46 4.18
CA ASP A 225 -13.33 12.66 2.72
C ASP A 225 -11.93 13.17 2.34
N ARG A 226 -10.96 12.91 3.22
CA ARG A 226 -9.56 13.27 3.04
C ARG A 226 -8.86 12.22 2.19
N THR A 227 -8.06 12.67 1.23
CA THR A 227 -7.22 11.79 0.43
C THR A 227 -5.76 12.13 0.67
N GLU A 228 -4.99 11.13 1.05
CA GLU A 228 -3.55 11.25 1.24
C GLU A 228 -2.84 10.50 0.14
N TRP A 229 -1.91 11.17 -0.54
CA TRP A 229 -1.04 10.55 -1.52
C TRP A 229 0.38 10.55 -1.01
N THR A 230 1.07 9.43 -1.15
CA THR A 230 2.50 9.29 -0.94
C THR A 230 3.10 8.78 -2.24
N LEU A 231 3.41 9.69 -3.16
CA LEU A 231 4.02 9.35 -4.45
C LEU A 231 4.91 10.49 -4.99
N PRO A 232 6.10 10.16 -5.53
CA PRO A 232 6.76 8.86 -5.39
C PRO A 232 7.35 8.70 -3.99
N SER A 233 7.40 7.45 -3.51
CA SER A 233 8.29 7.01 -2.43
C SER A 233 9.41 6.21 -3.08
N ALA A 234 10.65 6.66 -2.95
CA ALA A 234 11.79 6.03 -3.60
C ALA A 234 12.90 5.82 -2.58
N ASN A 235 13.45 4.61 -2.54
CA ASN A 235 14.53 4.25 -1.64
C ASN A 235 15.63 3.54 -2.43
N LEU A 236 16.87 3.92 -2.14
CA LEU A 236 18.08 3.34 -2.68
C LEU A 236 18.97 2.99 -1.51
N SER A 237 19.41 1.75 -1.41
CA SER A 237 20.38 1.31 -0.41
C SER A 237 21.59 0.74 -1.14
N LEU A 238 22.75 1.36 -0.95
CA LEU A 238 24.02 0.88 -1.47
C LEU A 238 24.64 -0.04 -0.43
N SER A 239 24.75 -1.32 -0.77
CA SER A 239 25.51 -2.28 0.03
C SER A 239 26.98 -1.89 0.08
N THR A 240 27.70 -2.28 1.13
CA THR A 240 29.12 -1.95 1.25
C THR A 240 29.92 -2.53 0.09
N ILE A 241 30.37 -1.67 -0.82
CA ILE A 241 31.24 -2.04 -1.93
C ILE A 241 32.68 -1.74 -1.56
N THR A 242 33.58 -2.67 -1.85
CA THR A 242 35.03 -2.49 -1.65
C THR A 242 35.67 -2.08 -2.97
N LEU A 243 36.21 -0.87 -3.01
CA LEU A 243 36.95 -0.29 -4.12
C LEU A 243 38.43 -0.68 -4.01
N PHE A 244 39.10 -0.82 -5.16
CA PHE A 244 40.53 -1.13 -5.26
C PHE A 244 40.94 -2.33 -4.39
N ARG A 245 40.22 -3.45 -4.55
CA ARG A 245 40.49 -4.67 -3.79
C ARG A 245 41.90 -5.16 -4.06
N ASN A 246 42.69 -5.37 -3.01
CA ASN A 246 43.97 -6.07 -3.11
C ASN A 246 44.18 -6.98 -1.90
N ALA A 247 44.96 -8.04 -2.08
CA ALA A 247 45.37 -8.93 -0.99
C ALA A 247 46.05 -8.12 0.12
N SER A 248 45.81 -8.48 1.37
CA SER A 248 46.35 -7.75 2.53
C SER A 248 47.88 -7.67 2.54
N SER A 249 48.56 -8.62 1.91
CA SER A 249 50.02 -8.65 1.74
C SER A 249 50.55 -7.54 0.82
N ASP A 250 49.79 -7.19 -0.22
CA ASP A 250 50.18 -6.24 -1.26
C ASP A 250 49.33 -4.94 -1.20
N ALA A 251 48.52 -4.80 -0.16
CA ALA A 251 47.62 -3.68 0.01
C ALA A 251 48.40 -2.38 0.25
N ARG A 252 48.20 -1.39 -0.62
CA ARG A 252 48.65 -0.01 -0.38
C ARG A 252 47.62 0.76 0.43
N PHE A 253 48.00 1.95 0.91
CA PHE A 253 47.15 2.78 1.77
C PHE A 253 45.78 3.14 1.17
N TYR A 254 45.63 3.11 -0.16
CA TYR A 254 44.39 3.42 -0.87
C TYR A 254 43.54 2.19 -1.22
N ASN A 255 44.06 0.97 -0.98
CA ASN A 255 43.36 -0.26 -1.29
C ASN A 255 42.32 -0.59 -0.21
N ASN A 256 41.34 -1.42 -0.58
CA ASN A 256 40.30 -1.89 0.34
C ASN A 256 39.44 -0.77 0.96
N MET A 257 39.26 0.31 0.21
CA MET A 257 38.35 1.39 0.56
C MET A 257 36.92 0.86 0.46
N THR A 258 36.10 1.07 1.49
CA THR A 258 34.69 0.66 1.44
C THR A 258 33.78 1.87 1.29
N TRP A 259 32.79 1.74 0.42
CA TRP A 259 31.78 2.75 0.18
C TRP A 259 30.39 2.15 0.42
N SER A 260 29.57 2.85 1.19
CA SER A 260 28.19 2.48 1.48
C SER A 260 27.34 3.73 1.55
N GLY A 261 26.02 3.59 1.41
CA GLY A 261 25.15 4.74 1.41
C GLY A 261 23.69 4.40 1.27
N SER A 262 22.86 5.43 1.37
CA SER A 262 21.43 5.32 1.18
C SER A 262 20.88 6.63 0.62
N ALA A 263 19.91 6.55 -0.27
CA ALA A 263 19.09 7.69 -0.65
C ALA A 263 17.62 7.35 -0.41
N SER A 264 16.86 8.33 0.07
CA SER A 264 15.42 8.23 0.22
C SER A 264 14.77 9.50 -0.31
N PHE A 265 13.64 9.36 -0.98
CA PHE A 265 12.82 10.47 -1.41
C PHE A 265 11.36 10.11 -1.17
N THR A 266 10.59 11.00 -0.58
CA THR A 266 9.16 10.78 -0.35
C THR A 266 8.45 12.10 -0.46
N ARG A 267 7.46 12.13 -1.35
CA ARG A 267 6.51 13.23 -1.47
C ARG A 267 5.16 12.77 -0.94
N ARG A 268 4.59 13.55 -0.03
CA ARG A 268 3.29 13.31 0.59
C ARG A 268 2.39 14.52 0.34
N THR A 269 1.24 14.33 -0.27
CA THR A 269 0.20 15.37 -0.39
C THR A 269 -1.04 14.95 0.39
N LEU A 270 -1.71 15.94 0.97
CA LEU A 270 -2.95 15.76 1.71
C LEU A 270 -4.00 16.65 1.06
N ASP A 271 -4.96 16.01 0.42
CA ASP A 271 -6.09 16.67 -0.21
C ASP A 271 -7.30 16.59 0.71
N ARG A 272 -7.98 17.72 0.88
CA ARG A 272 -9.21 17.87 1.66
C ARG A 272 -10.29 18.48 0.79
N VAL A 273 -11.55 18.21 1.14
CA VAL A 273 -12.69 18.90 0.53
C VAL A 273 -12.57 20.38 0.86
N GLN A 274 -12.47 21.21 -0.17
CA GLN A 274 -12.29 22.65 -0.02
C GLN A 274 -13.65 23.31 0.21
N PRO A 275 -13.80 24.15 1.26
CA PRO A 275 -14.99 25.00 1.41
C PRO A 275 -15.08 26.05 0.29
N ASP A 276 -16.27 26.62 0.10
CA ASP A 276 -16.50 27.71 -0.88
C ASP A 276 -15.59 28.93 -0.61
N VAL A 277 -15.17 29.12 0.64
CA VAL A 277 -14.27 30.19 1.09
C VAL A 277 -12.96 29.56 1.55
N PHE A 278 -11.86 29.87 0.86
CA PHE A 278 -10.54 29.33 1.19
C PHE A 278 -10.17 29.58 2.66
N ASN A 279 -9.68 28.53 3.33
CA ASN A 279 -9.22 28.57 4.72
C ASN A 279 -7.92 27.78 4.87
N PHE A 280 -6.86 28.42 5.35
CA PHE A 280 -5.55 27.80 5.56
C PHE A 280 -5.58 26.53 6.43
N SER A 281 -6.52 26.43 7.39
CA SER A 281 -6.64 25.23 8.24
C SER A 281 -7.19 24.01 7.49
N GLN A 282 -7.86 24.22 6.37
CA GLN A 282 -8.48 23.19 5.52
C GLN A 282 -7.81 23.08 4.15
N ALA A 283 -6.80 23.89 3.88
CA ALA A 283 -6.06 23.87 2.63
C ALA A 283 -5.31 22.54 2.43
N ASN A 284 -5.08 22.21 1.16
CA ASN A 284 -4.28 21.06 0.80
C ASN A 284 -2.82 21.31 1.20
N THR A 285 -2.13 20.27 1.67
CA THR A 285 -0.74 20.41 2.13
C THR A 285 0.18 19.43 1.44
N GLU A 286 1.41 19.85 1.17
CA GLU A 286 2.47 19.00 0.67
C GLU A 286 3.62 18.91 1.67
N THR A 287 4.22 17.73 1.80
CA THR A 287 5.50 17.53 2.46
C THR A 287 6.38 16.64 1.61
N THR A 288 7.52 17.17 1.18
CA THR A 288 8.53 16.45 0.42
C THR A 288 9.79 16.31 1.27
N THR A 289 10.30 15.09 1.37
CA THR A 289 11.52 14.78 2.13
C THR A 289 12.48 14.01 1.23
N GLY A 290 13.72 14.49 1.16
CA GLY A 290 14.82 13.84 0.49
C GLY A 290 15.97 13.64 1.47
N SER A 291 16.63 12.49 1.45
CA SER A 291 17.86 12.29 2.20
C SER A 291 18.85 11.49 1.39
N VAL A 292 20.12 11.85 1.48
CA VAL A 292 21.24 11.10 0.90
C VAL A 292 22.30 10.97 1.98
N ARG A 293 22.80 9.76 2.18
CA ARG A 293 23.89 9.45 3.09
C ARG A 293 24.93 8.64 2.35
N SER A 294 26.18 8.97 2.57
CA SER A 294 27.34 8.32 1.97
C SER A 294 28.41 8.17 3.03
N THR A 295 28.98 6.98 3.16
CA THR A 295 30.10 6.71 4.05
C THR A 295 31.19 6.02 3.27
N LEU A 296 32.36 6.65 3.27
CA LEU A 296 33.59 6.13 2.69
C LEU A 296 34.54 5.82 3.84
N SER A 297 34.99 4.59 3.96
CA SER A 297 35.99 4.21 4.95
C SER A 297 37.24 3.62 4.31
N LEU A 298 38.39 3.94 4.88
CA LEU A 298 39.70 3.50 4.45
C LEU A 298 40.50 3.14 5.70
N GLY A 299 40.50 1.84 6.04
CA GLY A 299 41.05 1.38 7.31
C GLY A 299 40.36 2.06 8.49
N ASN A 300 41.11 2.81 9.29
CA ASN A 300 40.62 3.53 10.46
C ASN A 300 40.06 4.92 10.15
N LEU A 301 40.21 5.41 8.92
CA LEU A 301 39.66 6.68 8.47
C LEU A 301 38.24 6.47 7.95
N SER A 302 37.30 7.31 8.38
CA SER A 302 35.92 7.32 7.88
C SER A 302 35.47 8.73 7.56
N LEU A 303 35.03 8.94 6.33
CA LEU A 303 34.38 10.13 5.81
C LEU A 303 32.89 9.85 5.65
N ALA A 304 32.06 10.52 6.42
CA ALA A 304 30.60 10.41 6.36
C ALA A 304 30.00 11.74 5.87
N GLN A 305 29.12 11.67 4.88
CA GLN A 305 28.41 12.79 4.29
C GLN A 305 26.91 12.52 4.33
N SER A 306 26.13 13.54 4.67
CA SER A 306 24.69 13.49 4.61
C SER A 306 24.11 14.80 4.11
N VAL A 307 23.08 14.71 3.28
CA VAL A 307 22.25 15.84 2.85
C VAL A 307 20.80 15.46 3.12
N GLN A 308 20.04 16.40 3.67
CA GLN A 308 18.61 16.25 3.91
C GLN A 308 17.88 17.48 3.39
N LEU A 309 16.90 17.24 2.54
CA LEU A 309 15.95 18.22 2.03
C LEU A 309 14.61 17.97 2.70
N ARG A 310 14.00 19.01 3.25
CA ARG A 310 12.62 19.02 3.73
C ARG A 310 11.92 20.22 3.10
N GLN A 311 10.87 19.94 2.37
CA GLN A 311 9.98 20.95 1.82
C GLN A 311 8.58 20.72 2.39
N SER A 312 7.93 21.78 2.82
CA SER A 312 6.55 21.75 3.28
C SER A 312 5.80 22.96 2.73
N GLY A 313 4.55 22.77 2.34
CA GLY A 313 3.80 23.86 1.77
C GLY A 313 2.29 23.65 1.76
N THR A 314 1.62 24.74 1.44
CA THR A 314 0.16 24.81 1.28
C THR A 314 -0.13 24.98 -0.21
N LEU A 315 -1.00 24.12 -0.74
CA LEU A 315 -1.35 24.08 -2.15
C LEU A 315 -2.63 24.89 -2.42
N GLY A 316 -2.70 25.50 -3.60
CA GLY A 316 -3.91 26.16 -4.11
C GLY A 316 -4.30 27.43 -3.37
N VAL A 317 -3.33 28.22 -2.89
CA VAL A 317 -3.61 29.47 -2.17
C VAL A 317 -4.01 30.56 -3.16
N PRO A 318 -5.19 31.20 -3.02
CA PRO A 318 -5.57 32.33 -3.88
C PRO A 318 -4.55 33.47 -3.84
N GLU A 319 -4.09 33.93 -5.01
CA GLU A 319 -3.10 35.02 -5.11
C GLU A 319 -3.59 36.31 -4.44
N ALA A 320 -4.90 36.55 -4.42
CA ALA A 320 -5.48 37.68 -3.71
C ALA A 320 -5.06 37.71 -2.24
N LEU A 321 -5.04 36.55 -1.55
CA LEU A 321 -4.63 36.44 -0.14
C LEU A 321 -3.12 36.65 0.07
N LEU A 322 -2.31 36.55 -0.99
CA LEU A 322 -0.86 36.79 -0.93
C LEU A 322 -0.51 38.28 -1.06
N VAL A 323 -1.40 39.07 -1.67
CA VAL A 323 -1.17 40.49 -1.99
C VAL A 323 -1.86 41.42 -0.98
N MET A 324 -2.84 40.92 -0.19
CA MET A 324 -3.55 41.77 0.77
C MET A 324 -2.68 42.16 1.97
N HIS A 325 -2.72 43.44 2.32
CA HIS A 325 -2.24 43.95 3.61
C HIS A 325 -3.28 43.63 4.70
N GLU A 326 -2.86 43.54 5.97
CA GLU A 326 -3.59 43.00 7.16
C GLU A 326 -5.00 43.58 7.50
N SER A 327 -5.65 44.37 6.64
CA SER A 327 -6.82 45.19 7.00
C SER A 327 -8.07 45.04 6.11
N GLU A 328 -8.13 44.11 5.16
CA GLU A 328 -9.31 43.94 4.30
C GLU A 328 -9.99 42.58 4.46
N THR A 329 -11.31 42.57 4.67
CA THR A 329 -12.13 41.35 4.64
C THR A 329 -12.22 40.84 3.20
N PRO A 330 -11.85 39.59 2.92
CA PRO A 330 -11.68 39.13 1.55
C PRO A 330 -13.04 38.93 0.87
N ALA A 331 -13.32 39.73 -0.16
CA ALA A 331 -14.25 39.31 -1.21
C ALA A 331 -13.47 38.40 -2.16
N LEU A 332 -13.42 37.09 -1.84
CA LEU A 332 -12.83 36.10 -2.74
C LEU A 332 -13.66 36.07 -4.03
N ILE A 333 -13.10 36.63 -5.10
CA ILE A 333 -13.69 36.56 -6.43
C ILE A 333 -13.52 35.12 -6.92
N THR A 334 -14.62 34.45 -7.23
CA THR A 334 -14.61 33.16 -7.94
C THR A 334 -13.77 33.27 -9.21
N GLY A 335 -12.69 32.50 -9.31
CA GLY A 335 -11.79 32.48 -10.48
C GLY A 335 -10.47 33.25 -10.33
N SER A 336 -10.11 33.73 -9.13
CA SER A 336 -8.76 34.25 -8.89
C SER A 336 -7.69 33.16 -9.14
N PRO A 337 -6.53 33.52 -9.72
CA PRO A 337 -5.41 32.59 -9.87
C PRO A 337 -4.96 32.08 -8.49
N VAL A 338 -4.52 30.82 -8.46
CA VAL A 338 -4.03 30.15 -7.25
C VAL A 338 -2.54 29.86 -7.40
N GLN A 339 -1.81 29.99 -6.30
CA GLN A 339 -0.39 29.73 -6.21
C GLN A 339 -0.10 28.80 -5.02
N ASP A 340 0.85 27.88 -5.21
CA ASP A 340 1.35 27.04 -4.13
C ASP A 340 2.44 27.78 -3.35
N ILE A 341 2.41 27.66 -2.03
CA ILE A 341 3.40 28.26 -1.13
C ILE A 341 4.25 27.14 -0.56
N MET A 342 5.57 27.19 -0.78
CA MET A 342 6.50 26.18 -0.28
C MET A 342 7.63 26.80 0.55
N ASP A 343 7.94 26.14 1.66
CA ASP A 343 9.14 26.38 2.45
C ASP A 343 10.09 25.20 2.30
N SER A 344 11.32 25.47 1.87
CA SER A 344 12.37 24.46 1.69
C SER A 344 13.52 24.68 2.65
N ASP A 345 13.89 23.64 3.39
CA ASP A 345 15.06 23.54 4.25
C ASP A 345 15.99 22.44 3.71
N LEU A 346 17.24 22.80 3.46
CA LEU A 346 18.29 21.85 3.08
C LEU A 346 19.40 21.91 4.11
N THR A 347 19.61 20.80 4.82
CA THR A 347 20.73 20.62 5.72
C THR A 347 21.75 19.66 5.13
N TRP A 348 23.02 19.94 5.38
CA TRP A 348 24.10 19.04 5.01
C TRP A 348 25.12 18.93 6.14
N GLN A 349 25.77 17.77 6.21
CA GLN A 349 26.85 17.50 7.14
C GLN A 349 27.92 16.68 6.44
N SER A 350 29.17 17.05 6.65
CA SER A 350 30.35 16.28 6.28
C SER A 350 31.17 16.07 7.53
N SER A 351 31.59 14.84 7.81
CA SER A 351 32.43 14.55 8.96
C SER A 351 33.51 13.55 8.63
N VAL A 352 34.70 13.82 9.17
CA VAL A 352 35.85 12.94 9.11
C VAL A 352 36.14 12.46 10.51
N SER A 353 36.38 11.17 10.64
CA SER A 353 36.76 10.52 11.89
C SER A 353 37.91 9.57 11.64
N TYR A 354 38.79 9.43 12.63
CA TYR A 354 39.93 8.53 12.55
C TYR A 354 40.08 7.76 13.85
N GLN A 355 40.02 6.43 13.80
CA GLN A 355 40.21 5.60 14.99
C GLN A 355 41.70 5.34 15.23
N GLN A 356 42.25 5.93 16.28
CA GLN A 356 43.62 5.69 16.73
C GLN A 356 43.60 4.73 17.91
N LYS A 357 44.33 3.63 17.81
CA LYS A 357 44.60 2.77 18.96
C LYS A 357 45.64 3.46 19.85
N LEU A 358 45.34 3.57 21.13
CA LEU A 358 46.24 4.08 22.17
C LEU A 358 46.98 2.89 22.78
N ILE A 359 46.89 2.71 24.11
CA ILE A 359 47.55 1.62 24.84
C ILE A 359 46.53 0.53 25.16
N GLY A 360 46.92 -0.74 25.03
CA GLY A 360 46.05 -1.88 25.31
C GLY A 360 44.86 -1.98 24.36
N SER A 361 43.65 -2.04 24.91
CA SER A 361 42.37 -2.02 24.20
C SER A 361 41.78 -0.62 24.04
N THR A 362 42.48 0.43 24.52
CA THR A 362 42.00 1.79 24.43
C THR A 362 42.12 2.32 22.99
N THR A 363 41.04 2.89 22.47
CA THR A 363 40.99 3.59 21.18
C THR A 363 40.39 4.98 21.35
N ILE A 364 40.98 5.98 20.71
CA ILE A 364 40.40 7.32 20.59
C ILE A 364 39.97 7.56 19.14
N THR A 365 38.79 8.13 18.96
CA THR A 365 38.22 8.47 17.66
C THR A 365 37.92 9.96 17.62
N PRO A 366 38.92 10.82 17.35
CA PRO A 366 38.66 12.22 17.01
C PRO A 366 37.72 12.32 15.81
N ARG A 367 36.85 13.32 15.85
CA ARG A 367 35.87 13.64 14.81
C ARG A 367 35.87 15.14 14.55
N LEU A 368 36.07 15.50 13.29
CA LEU A 368 35.84 16.85 12.79
C LEU A 368 34.57 16.80 11.92
N ALA A 369 33.60 17.67 12.21
CA ALA A 369 32.38 17.75 11.42
C ALA A 369 32.08 19.20 11.03
N MET A 370 31.64 19.38 9.80
CA MET A 370 31.15 20.63 9.24
C MET A 370 29.69 20.44 8.82
N SER A 371 28.82 21.37 9.18
CA SER A 371 27.41 21.33 8.83
C SER A 371 26.92 22.70 8.38
N GLY A 372 25.96 22.74 7.46
CA GLY A 372 25.33 23.96 7.02
C GLY A 372 23.85 23.76 6.73
N ASN A 373 23.11 24.86 6.76
CA ASN A 373 21.67 24.89 6.47
C ASN A 373 21.42 25.93 5.37
N MET A 374 20.47 25.63 4.48
CA MET A 374 20.01 26.52 3.42
C MET A 374 18.49 26.57 3.47
N PHE A 375 17.93 27.77 3.33
CA PHE A 375 16.49 28.01 3.46
C PHE A 375 15.96 28.75 2.23
N ARG A 376 14.75 28.39 1.78
CA ARG A 376 14.01 29.11 0.74
C ARG A 376 12.51 29.10 1.06
N PRO A 377 11.96 30.23 1.55
CA PRO A 377 10.53 30.44 1.65
C PRO A 377 9.98 31.15 0.40
N ASP A 378 8.95 30.60 -0.24
CA ASP A 378 8.34 31.22 -1.43
C ASP A 378 7.50 32.48 -1.07
N THR A 379 7.16 32.69 0.21
CA THR A 379 6.48 33.91 0.69
C THR A 379 7.39 35.13 0.84
N SER A 380 8.72 34.96 0.74
CA SER A 380 9.66 36.05 0.91
C SER A 380 10.21 36.54 -0.43
N ALA A 381 9.92 37.79 -0.78
CA ALA A 381 10.52 38.46 -1.94
C ALA A 381 12.06 38.57 -1.88
N VAL A 382 12.65 38.38 -0.69
CA VAL A 382 14.11 38.47 -0.45
C VAL A 382 14.82 37.14 -0.75
N ALA A 383 14.11 36.01 -0.79
CA ALA A 383 14.68 34.68 -0.89
C ALA A 383 14.12 33.88 -2.08
N SER A 384 14.24 34.43 -3.30
CA SER A 384 13.86 33.74 -4.55
C SER A 384 14.72 32.50 -4.87
N SER A 385 15.81 32.31 -4.14
CA SER A 385 16.71 31.15 -4.23
C SER A 385 17.13 30.69 -2.83
N LEU A 386 17.68 29.47 -2.72
CA LEU A 386 18.17 28.94 -1.44
C LEU A 386 19.27 29.83 -0.86
N VAL A 387 18.98 30.45 0.29
CA VAL A 387 19.92 31.29 1.03
C VAL A 387 20.63 30.41 2.07
N SER A 388 21.97 30.40 2.03
CA SER A 388 22.80 29.63 2.96
C SER A 388 23.06 30.38 4.26
N ALA A 389 22.88 29.70 5.40
CA ALA A 389 23.37 30.17 6.69
C ALA A 389 24.88 29.86 6.86
N PRO A 390 25.59 30.58 7.76
CA PRO A 390 27.00 30.29 8.04
C PRO A 390 27.23 28.83 8.45
N ALA A 391 28.22 28.18 7.84
CA ALA A 391 28.59 26.82 8.17
C ALA A 391 29.14 26.74 9.61
N ARG A 392 28.80 25.66 10.31
CA ARG A 392 29.26 25.37 11.67
C ARG A 392 30.32 24.28 11.60
N VAL A 393 31.45 24.51 12.27
CA VAL A 393 32.50 23.51 12.46
C VAL A 393 32.44 23.03 13.91
N SER A 394 32.48 21.73 14.11
CA SER A 394 32.50 21.09 15.43
C SER A 394 33.64 20.09 15.49
N PHE A 395 34.34 20.08 16.63
CA PHE A 395 35.38 19.12 16.92
C PHE A 395 34.99 18.35 18.17
N GLY A 396 35.12 17.02 18.10
CA GLY A 396 34.86 16.14 19.22
C GLY A 396 35.71 14.89 19.15
N GLY A 397 35.58 14.04 20.14
CA GLY A 397 36.28 12.77 20.19
C GLY A 397 35.56 11.77 21.07
N ALA A 398 35.65 10.50 20.70
CA ALA A 398 35.21 9.40 21.54
C ALA A 398 36.44 8.65 22.06
N LEU A 399 36.51 8.41 23.37
CA LEU A 399 37.49 7.49 23.95
C LEU A 399 36.76 6.22 24.39
N LYS A 400 37.21 5.08 23.87
CA LYS A 400 36.72 3.75 24.21
C LYS A 400 37.86 2.97 24.85
N THR A 401 37.63 2.37 26.01
CA THR A 401 38.55 1.38 26.61
C THR A 401 37.78 0.13 26.95
N ASP A 402 38.22 -1.03 26.44
CA ASP A 402 37.66 -2.31 26.86
C ASP A 402 38.38 -2.78 28.13
N ILE A 403 37.68 -2.79 29.25
CA ILE A 403 38.24 -3.28 30.52
C ILE A 403 37.80 -4.73 30.70
N TYR A 404 38.79 -5.61 30.90
CA TYR A 404 38.57 -7.02 31.22
C TYR A 404 38.86 -7.21 32.72
N GLY A 405 37.83 -7.57 33.48
CA GLY A 405 37.96 -7.84 34.92
C GLY A 405 37.65 -9.29 35.25
N PHE A 406 38.53 -9.93 36.04
CA PHE A 406 38.19 -11.14 36.79
C PHE A 406 37.56 -10.71 38.11
N TYR A 407 36.24 -10.78 38.22
CA TYR A 407 35.59 -10.70 39.53
C TYR A 407 35.83 -12.03 40.24
N GLY A 408 36.50 -11.98 41.40
CA GLY A 408 36.77 -13.14 42.25
C GLY A 408 35.46 -13.72 42.78
N GLY A 409 34.88 -14.63 42.02
CA GLY A 409 33.64 -15.34 42.32
C GLY A 409 33.21 -16.06 41.06
N LEU A 410 33.26 -17.40 41.09
CA LEU A 410 32.94 -18.33 40.00
C LEU A 410 31.88 -17.81 39.02
N ALA A 411 32.34 -17.49 37.79
CA ALA A 411 31.64 -17.45 36.49
C ALA A 411 31.71 -16.11 35.72
N ALA A 412 32.15 -16.25 34.46
CA ALA A 412 32.10 -15.34 33.30
C ALA A 412 33.02 -14.10 33.27
N LEU A 413 33.86 -14.05 32.22
CA LEU A 413 34.50 -12.83 31.72
C LEU A 413 33.41 -11.80 31.38
N LYS A 414 33.36 -10.68 32.09
CA LYS A 414 32.47 -9.55 31.74
C LYS A 414 33.29 -8.47 31.05
N GLN A 415 32.91 -8.11 29.82
CA GLN A 415 33.45 -6.96 29.11
C GLN A 415 32.68 -5.71 29.55
N SER A 416 33.37 -4.74 30.15
CA SER A 416 32.81 -3.41 30.42
C SER A 416 33.39 -2.39 29.45
N VAL A 417 32.53 -1.64 28.77
CA VAL A 417 32.91 -0.58 27.82
C VAL A 417 32.59 0.77 28.44
N ILE A 418 33.61 1.60 28.66
CA ILE A 418 33.42 2.99 29.09
C ILE A 418 33.58 3.90 27.86
N ASN A 419 32.54 4.69 27.55
CA ASN A 419 32.54 5.66 26.46
C ASN A 419 32.56 7.08 27.02
N TYR A 420 33.58 7.86 26.67
CA TYR A 420 33.63 9.30 26.97
C TYR A 420 33.42 10.09 25.68
N HIS A 421 32.49 11.04 25.69
CA HIS A 421 32.26 11.97 24.58
C HIS A 421 32.79 13.36 24.94
N LEU A 422 33.72 13.86 24.12
CA LEU A 422 34.17 15.25 24.14
C LEU A 422 33.41 16.01 23.04
N LEU A 423 32.64 17.02 23.41
CA LEU A 423 31.94 17.91 22.47
C LEU A 423 32.42 19.35 22.67
N SER A 424 32.96 19.95 21.61
CA SER A 424 33.21 21.39 21.56
C SER A 424 32.44 22.00 20.38
N SER A 425 31.61 23.00 20.69
CA SER A 425 31.00 23.89 19.69
C SER A 425 31.59 25.29 19.85
N THR A 426 31.31 26.18 18.90
CA THR A 426 31.67 27.60 18.95
C THR A 426 31.20 28.35 20.21
N SER A 427 30.51 27.70 21.15
CA SER A 427 30.00 28.26 22.40
C SER A 427 30.46 27.52 23.68
N GLY A 428 31.44 26.61 23.63
CA GLY A 428 32.04 26.00 24.84
C GLY A 428 32.30 24.49 24.75
N VAL A 429 33.02 23.95 25.74
CA VAL A 429 33.42 22.53 25.86
C VAL A 429 32.62 21.85 26.97
N LEU A 430 31.98 20.71 26.67
CA LEU A 430 31.29 19.87 27.65
C LEU A 430 31.82 18.43 27.60
N LEU A 431 32.05 17.85 28.78
CA LEU A 431 32.43 16.46 29.02
C LEU A 431 31.21 15.70 29.57
N GLN A 432 30.75 14.66 28.87
CA GLN A 432 29.67 13.79 29.35
C GLN A 432 30.12 12.32 29.37
N PRO A 433 30.13 11.65 30.54
CA PRO A 433 30.36 10.21 30.63
C PRO A 433 29.09 9.42 30.35
N LEU A 434 29.17 8.37 29.51
CA LEU A 434 28.12 7.37 29.31
C LEU A 434 28.68 5.98 29.66
N LEU A 435 28.14 5.37 30.73
CA LEU A 435 28.43 4.01 31.14
C LEU A 435 27.41 3.06 30.50
N ASN A 436 27.87 2.19 29.59
CA ASN A 436 27.04 1.14 29.00
C ASN A 436 27.58 -0.24 29.40
N PHE A 437 26.80 -0.99 30.15
CA PHE A 437 27.08 -2.40 30.47
C PHE A 437 26.46 -3.28 29.38
N ASN A 438 27.30 -3.85 28.50
CA ASN A 438 26.84 -4.89 27.57
C ASN A 438 27.12 -6.26 28.20
N ASN A 439 26.06 -6.99 28.53
CA ASN A 439 26.15 -8.43 28.82
C ASN A 439 26.14 -9.20 27.50
N SER A 440 27.32 -9.50 26.96
CA SER A 440 27.48 -10.57 25.97
C SER A 440 27.85 -11.86 26.71
N PHE A 441 26.97 -12.86 26.65
CA PHE A 441 27.26 -14.24 27.05
C PHE A 441 28.17 -14.93 26.04
#